data_AF-A0A498D493-F1
#
_entry.id   AF-A0A498D493-F1
#
_cell.length_a   1.000
_cell.length_b   1.000
_cell.length_c   1.000
_cell.angle_alpha   90.00
_cell.angle_beta   90.00
_cell.angle_gamma   90.00
#
_symmetry.space_group_name_H-M   'P 1'
#
loop_
_entity.id
_entity.type
_entity.pdbx_description
1 polymer ?
#
loop_
_entity_poly.entity_id
_entity_poly.type
_entity_poly.pdbx_seq_one_letter_code
_entity_poly.pdbx_strand_id
1 'polypeptide(L)'
;MGRPQIYLKDWCLEDGLLKAEFLKKESENPRGLVIRTHQGYSPNFNIYPHFQSGNFYIGILRNGLSIQVTQSCYEKIKAKFRTFKKNDKDKNKIKKQYYLDHKTANFLSKFKEENHFDREEIVIEYLVRKNQSQELQFEHFKKIDQSTIRVQNLKNELANCKNLCAQAENDKLDLQVRINELDDLLARAYALNDFFKETLQEHKIDFHHPIIDDETARKYKFEIRNNLRTHLD
;
A
#
# COMPACT_ATOMS: atom_id res chain seq x y z
N MET A 1 -42.58 -12.78 35.42
CA MET A 1 -41.80 -11.57 35.83
C MET A 1 -41.97 -10.50 34.75
N GLY A 2 -42.87 -9.55 34.93
CA GLY A 2 -43.07 -8.47 33.96
C GLY A 2 -41.87 -7.52 33.94
N ARG A 3 -41.51 -6.97 32.77
CA ARG A 3 -40.47 -5.95 32.66
C ARG A 3 -40.84 -4.74 33.55
N PRO A 4 -39.89 -4.13 34.28
CA PRO A 4 -40.16 -2.93 35.05
C PRO A 4 -40.70 -1.81 34.15
N GLN A 5 -41.72 -1.11 34.63
CA GLN A 5 -42.38 -0.04 33.92
C GLN A 5 -41.45 1.18 33.89
N ILE A 6 -40.76 1.39 32.77
CA ILE A 6 -39.93 2.58 32.57
C ILE A 6 -40.85 3.78 32.31
N TYR A 7 -40.82 4.76 33.20
CA TYR A 7 -41.57 6.01 33.05
C TYR A 7 -41.01 6.87 31.91
N LEU A 8 -41.85 7.73 31.31
CA LEU A 8 -41.45 8.59 30.19
C LEU A 8 -40.22 9.46 30.53
N LYS A 9 -40.16 10.00 31.76
CA LYS A 9 -39.02 10.80 32.25
C LYS A 9 -37.70 10.04 32.15
N ASP A 10 -37.68 8.77 32.58
CA ASP A 10 -36.48 7.94 32.61
C ASP A 10 -36.15 7.45 31.20
N TRP A 11 -37.18 7.17 30.40
CA TRP A 11 -37.02 6.80 29.01
C TRP A 11 -36.42 7.93 28.18
N CYS A 12 -36.68 9.20 28.47
CA CYS A 12 -36.07 10.32 27.74
C CYS A 12 -34.56 10.50 28.02
N LEU A 13 -34.04 9.94 29.12
CA LEU A 13 -32.64 10.07 29.52
C LEU A 13 -31.71 9.10 28.78
N GLU A 14 -32.15 7.84 28.62
CA GLU A 14 -31.39 6.82 27.88
C GLU A 14 -31.45 7.04 26.38
N ASP A 15 -30.38 6.77 25.63
CA ASP A 15 -30.33 6.94 24.16
C ASP A 15 -30.86 8.32 23.65
N GLY A 16 -30.74 9.37 24.45
CA GLY A 16 -31.52 10.61 24.27
C GLY A 16 -31.36 11.31 22.91
N LEU A 17 -30.17 11.23 22.28
CA LEU A 17 -29.94 11.77 20.93
C LEU A 17 -30.69 10.95 19.87
N LEU A 18 -30.63 9.62 19.95
CA LEU A 18 -31.31 8.71 19.02
C LEU A 18 -32.83 8.83 19.16
N LYS A 19 -33.33 9.01 20.39
CA LYS A 19 -34.76 9.25 20.66
C LYS A 19 -35.22 10.60 20.13
N ALA A 20 -34.39 11.64 20.24
CA ALA A 20 -34.70 12.94 19.66
C ALA A 20 -34.77 12.89 18.13
N GLU A 21 -33.86 12.18 17.47
CA GLU A 21 -33.89 11.97 16.02
C GLU A 21 -35.12 11.15 15.59
N PHE A 22 -35.41 10.09 16.33
CA PHE A 22 -36.61 9.27 16.10
C PHE A 22 -37.90 10.11 16.18
N LEU A 23 -38.05 10.92 17.23
CA LEU A 23 -39.23 11.76 17.43
C LEU A 23 -39.34 12.85 16.37
N LYS A 24 -38.21 13.41 15.92
CA LYS A 24 -38.17 14.33 14.79
C LYS A 24 -38.73 13.66 13.53
N LYS A 25 -38.23 12.47 13.17
CA LYS A 25 -38.72 11.70 12.01
C LYS A 25 -40.18 11.29 12.14
N GLU A 26 -40.63 10.89 13.32
CA GLU A 26 -42.05 10.60 13.54
C GLU A 26 -42.91 11.86 13.40
N SER A 27 -42.43 13.03 13.83
CA SER A 27 -43.18 14.29 13.71
C SER A 27 -43.31 14.83 12.28
N GLU A 28 -42.37 14.46 11.41
CA GLU A 28 -42.38 14.80 9.98
C GLU A 28 -43.30 13.86 9.18
N ASN A 29 -43.71 12.72 9.76
CA ASN A 29 -44.64 11.79 9.13
C ASN A 29 -46.09 12.23 9.39
N PRO A 30 -46.92 12.47 8.35
CA PRO A 30 -48.32 12.85 8.51
C PRO A 30 -49.16 11.85 9.32
N ARG A 31 -48.77 10.57 9.31
CA ARG A 31 -49.36 9.48 10.12
C ARG A 31 -48.52 9.11 11.34
N GLY A 32 -47.57 9.96 11.71
CA GLY A 32 -46.72 9.81 12.88
C GLY A 32 -47.50 9.94 14.18
N LEU A 33 -47.00 9.31 15.26
CA LEU A 33 -47.68 9.30 16.56
C LEU A 33 -47.62 10.65 17.29
N VAL A 34 -46.64 11.48 16.94
CA VAL A 34 -46.40 12.79 17.52
C VAL A 34 -46.33 13.83 16.41
N ILE A 35 -46.57 15.08 16.76
CA ILE A 35 -46.35 16.26 15.92
C ILE A 35 -45.44 17.24 16.67
N ARG A 36 -44.74 18.09 15.92
CA ARG A 36 -43.90 19.13 16.50
C ARG A 36 -44.73 20.37 16.81
N THR A 37 -44.62 20.86 18.04
CA THR A 37 -45.23 22.11 18.51
C THR A 37 -44.13 23.09 18.93
N HIS A 38 -44.48 24.35 19.22
CA HIS A 38 -43.52 25.36 19.67
C HIS A 38 -42.79 24.98 20.98
N GLN A 39 -43.39 24.12 21.81
CA GLN A 39 -42.84 23.69 23.10
C GLN A 39 -42.16 22.30 23.04
N GLY A 40 -42.18 21.62 21.89
CA GLY A 40 -41.58 20.30 21.71
C GLY A 40 -42.45 19.34 20.88
N TYR A 41 -42.80 18.19 21.44
CA TYR A 41 -43.60 17.16 20.79
C TYR A 41 -44.90 16.91 21.54
N SER A 42 -46.01 16.85 20.80
CA SER A 42 -47.34 16.52 21.32
C SER A 42 -47.95 15.37 20.51
N PRO A 43 -49.00 14.68 20.99
CA PRO A 43 -49.60 13.60 20.23
C PRO A 43 -50.21 14.15 18.95
N ASN A 44 -50.16 13.36 17.87
CA ASN A 44 -50.81 13.74 16.63
C ASN A 44 -52.33 13.77 16.83
N PHE A 45 -52.93 14.97 16.78
CA PHE A 45 -54.35 15.17 17.05
C PHE A 45 -55.27 14.45 16.04
N ASN A 46 -54.78 14.15 14.83
CA ASN A 46 -55.53 13.36 13.85
C ASN A 46 -55.64 11.88 14.27
N ILE A 47 -54.72 11.38 15.08
CA ILE A 47 -54.71 10.01 15.60
C ILE A 47 -55.31 9.95 17.02
N TYR A 48 -55.17 11.05 17.77
CA TYR A 48 -55.62 11.20 19.14
C TYR A 48 -56.52 12.45 19.27
N PRO A 49 -57.74 12.45 18.68
CA PRO A 49 -58.62 13.62 18.65
C PRO A 49 -59.16 14.01 20.04
N HIS A 50 -59.20 13.07 20.99
CA HIS A 50 -59.62 13.30 22.38
C HIS A 50 -58.47 13.68 23.32
N PHE A 51 -57.37 14.26 22.80
CA PHE A 51 -56.34 14.84 23.64
C PHE A 51 -56.86 16.16 24.25
N GLN A 52 -57.80 16.05 25.18
CA GLN A 52 -58.36 17.17 25.94
C GLN A 52 -58.12 16.94 27.44
N SER A 53 -57.25 17.81 27.98
CA SER A 53 -57.02 18.17 29.39
C SER A 53 -56.84 17.06 30.44
N GLY A 54 -55.60 16.92 30.95
CA GLY A 54 -55.34 16.56 32.35
C GLY A 54 -54.26 15.50 32.57
N ASN A 55 -54.40 14.34 31.94
CA ASN A 55 -53.57 13.15 32.23
C ASN A 55 -52.56 12.87 31.11
N PHE A 56 -51.53 13.71 31.00
CA PHE A 56 -50.41 13.51 30.10
C PHE A 56 -49.10 13.42 30.87
N TYR A 57 -48.20 12.57 30.39
CA TYR A 57 -46.84 12.48 30.89
C TYR A 57 -45.97 13.47 30.14
N ILE A 58 -45.09 14.14 30.88
CA ILE A 58 -44.09 15.05 30.32
C ILE A 58 -42.71 14.41 30.51
N GLY A 59 -41.91 14.40 29.45
CA GLY A 59 -40.50 14.09 29.48
C GLY A 59 -39.69 15.20 28.82
N ILE A 60 -38.42 15.35 29.21
CA ILE A 60 -37.48 16.28 28.59
C ILE A 60 -36.42 15.47 27.86
N LEU A 61 -36.29 15.67 26.55
CA LEU A 61 -35.28 15.03 25.73
C LEU A 61 -33.92 15.72 25.93
N ARG A 62 -32.82 15.02 25.61
CA ARG A 62 -31.46 15.59 25.70
C ARG A 62 -31.23 16.86 24.87
N ASN A 63 -32.02 17.07 23.82
CA ASN A 63 -31.94 18.28 23.00
C ASN A 63 -32.74 19.47 23.58
N GLY A 64 -33.25 19.35 24.82
CA GLY A 64 -34.00 20.39 25.52
C GLY A 64 -35.48 20.47 25.14
N LEU A 65 -35.94 19.71 24.14
CA LEU A 65 -37.36 19.69 23.76
C LEU A 65 -38.17 18.82 24.71
N SER A 66 -39.38 19.30 25.07
CA SER A 66 -40.32 18.50 25.85
C SER A 66 -41.09 17.53 24.96
N ILE A 67 -41.52 16.40 25.51
CA ILE A 67 -42.51 15.51 24.90
C ILE A 67 -43.67 15.35 25.88
N GLN A 68 -44.88 15.62 25.40
CA GLN A 68 -46.11 15.49 26.15
C GLN A 68 -46.98 14.43 25.49
N VAL A 69 -47.24 13.31 26.17
CA VAL A 69 -48.00 12.19 25.60
C VAL A 69 -48.86 11.48 26.63
N THR A 70 -49.97 10.88 26.19
CA THR A 70 -50.75 9.96 27.02
C THR A 70 -50.04 8.61 27.18
N GLN A 71 -50.42 7.80 28.18
CA GLN A 71 -49.83 6.46 28.37
C GLN A 71 -49.94 5.59 27.11
N SER A 72 -51.10 5.62 26.46
CA SER A 72 -51.36 4.81 25.26
C SER A 72 -50.52 5.26 24.05
N CYS A 73 -50.21 6.56 23.95
CA CYS A 73 -49.29 7.09 22.95
C CYS A 73 -47.84 6.70 23.27
N TYR A 74 -47.43 6.83 24.55
CA TYR A 74 -46.08 6.47 25.01
C TYR A 74 -45.72 5.00 24.73
N GLU A 75 -46.62 4.05 25.01
CA GLU A 75 -46.34 2.64 24.74
C GLU A 75 -46.13 2.35 23.25
N LYS A 76 -46.90 3.01 22.37
CA LYS A 76 -46.72 2.89 20.91
C LYS A 76 -45.42 3.53 20.43
N ILE A 77 -45.05 4.70 20.98
CA ILE A 77 -43.77 5.37 20.73
C ILE A 77 -42.61 4.47 21.12
N LYS A 78 -42.68 3.86 22.30
CA LYS A 78 -41.65 2.95 22.82
C LYS A 78 -41.50 1.71 21.92
N ALA A 79 -42.60 1.15 21.43
CA ALA A 79 -42.57 0.03 20.49
C ALA A 79 -41.92 0.42 19.15
N LYS A 80 -42.35 1.54 18.54
CA LYS A 80 -41.76 2.04 17.30
C LYS A 80 -40.27 2.39 17.45
N PHE A 81 -39.87 2.99 18.56
CA PHE A 81 -38.47 3.32 18.83
C PHE A 81 -37.58 2.07 18.88
N ARG A 82 -38.06 0.94 19.43
CA ARG A 82 -37.30 -0.32 19.42
C ARG A 82 -36.98 -0.77 17.99
N THR A 83 -37.95 -0.65 17.09
CA THR A 83 -37.77 -0.97 15.67
C THR A 83 -36.80 0.01 15.00
N PHE A 84 -36.94 1.31 15.27
CA PHE A 84 -36.03 2.33 14.77
C PHE A 84 -34.58 2.10 15.22
N LYS A 85 -34.36 1.85 16.52
CA LYS A 85 -33.05 1.56 17.09
C LYS A 85 -32.41 0.30 16.49
N LYS A 86 -33.22 -0.72 16.21
CA LYS A 86 -32.74 -1.94 15.53
C LYS A 86 -32.28 -1.62 14.10
N ASN A 87 -33.07 -0.86 13.35
CA ASN A 87 -32.75 -0.50 11.97
C ASN A 87 -31.50 0.39 11.88
N ASP A 88 -31.31 1.31 12.82
CA ASP A 88 -30.12 2.16 12.87
C ASP A 88 -28.84 1.33 13.17
N LYS A 89 -28.92 0.40 14.13
CA LYS A 89 -27.83 -0.53 14.45
C LYS A 89 -27.43 -1.43 13.27
N ASP A 90 -28.38 -1.76 12.41
CA ASP A 90 -28.17 -2.67 11.29
C ASP A 90 -28.00 -1.93 9.95
N LYS A 91 -27.99 -0.58 9.93
CA LYS A 91 -27.96 0.26 8.71
C LYS A 91 -26.77 -0.03 7.78
N ASN A 92 -25.61 -0.36 8.35
CA ASN A 92 -24.39 -0.65 7.59
C ASN A 92 -24.13 -2.16 7.43
N LYS A 93 -25.05 -3.02 7.89
CA LYS A 93 -24.87 -4.47 7.81
C LYS A 93 -25.54 -5.00 6.55
N ILE A 94 -24.79 -5.75 5.76
CA ILE A 94 -25.35 -6.47 4.61
C ILE A 94 -25.87 -7.81 5.12
N LYS A 95 -27.19 -8.03 5.04
CA LYS A 95 -27.77 -9.34 5.33
C LYS A 95 -27.38 -10.30 4.21
N LYS A 96 -26.55 -11.29 4.54
CA LYS A 96 -26.18 -12.38 3.64
C LYS A 96 -26.77 -13.68 4.17
N GLN A 97 -27.35 -14.47 3.28
CA GLN A 97 -27.84 -15.81 3.59
C GLN A 97 -26.88 -16.80 2.96
N TYR A 98 -26.27 -17.66 3.77
CA TYR A 98 -25.31 -18.66 3.33
C TYR A 98 -25.95 -20.03 3.39
N TYR A 99 -25.70 -20.84 2.37
CA TYR A 99 -25.89 -22.28 2.45
C TYR A 99 -24.56 -22.91 2.84
N LEU A 100 -24.52 -23.51 4.02
CA LEU A 100 -23.38 -24.25 4.54
C LEU A 100 -23.74 -25.73 4.55
N ASP A 101 -22.76 -26.58 4.30
CA ASP A 101 -22.95 -28.01 4.48
C ASP A 101 -23.07 -28.36 5.97
N HIS A 102 -23.59 -29.55 6.26
CA HIS A 102 -23.83 -30.00 7.64
C HIS A 102 -22.54 -30.04 8.46
N LYS A 103 -21.39 -30.36 7.83
CA LYS A 103 -20.10 -30.42 8.52
C LYS A 103 -19.63 -29.03 8.96
N THR A 104 -19.72 -28.04 8.08
CA THR A 104 -19.32 -26.66 8.37
C THR A 104 -20.26 -26.02 9.38
N ALA A 105 -21.57 -26.25 9.28
CA ALA A 105 -22.53 -25.77 10.28
C ALA A 105 -22.24 -26.33 11.68
N ASN A 106 -22.00 -27.64 11.79
CA ASN A 106 -21.62 -28.26 13.06
C ASN A 106 -20.31 -27.71 13.62
N PHE A 107 -19.32 -27.51 12.76
CA PHE A 107 -18.06 -26.89 13.15
C PHE A 107 -18.27 -25.48 13.71
N LEU A 108 -19.05 -24.64 13.03
CA LEU A 108 -19.33 -23.27 13.48
C LEU A 108 -20.06 -23.26 14.83
N SER A 109 -21.06 -24.13 15.01
CA SER A 109 -21.79 -24.25 16.28
C SER A 109 -20.86 -24.64 17.42
N LYS A 110 -20.03 -25.67 17.20
CA LYS A 110 -19.06 -26.13 18.21
C LYS A 110 -18.02 -25.06 18.53
N PHE A 111 -17.47 -24.41 17.50
CA PHE A 111 -16.50 -23.34 17.67
C PHE A 111 -17.10 -22.12 18.40
N LYS A 112 -18.37 -21.78 18.12
CA LYS A 112 -19.11 -20.72 18.81
C LYS A 112 -19.19 -21.01 20.31
N GLU A 113 -19.55 -22.24 20.68
CA GLU A 113 -19.69 -22.68 22.07
C GLU A 113 -18.33 -22.68 22.79
N GLU A 114 -17.31 -23.28 22.18
CA GLU A 114 -15.95 -23.38 22.74
C GLU A 114 -15.31 -22.01 22.99
N ASN A 115 -15.62 -21.02 22.15
CA ASN A 115 -15.03 -19.68 22.23
C ASN A 115 -16.01 -18.62 22.78
N HIS A 116 -17.15 -19.04 23.33
CA HIS A 116 -18.16 -18.18 23.95
C HIS A 116 -18.63 -17.00 23.09
N PHE A 117 -18.77 -17.22 21.78
CA PHE A 117 -19.33 -16.21 20.89
C PHE A 117 -20.85 -16.13 21.00
N ASP A 118 -21.39 -14.91 21.04
CA ASP A 118 -22.84 -14.69 21.15
C ASP A 118 -23.61 -15.22 19.93
N ARG A 119 -22.97 -15.24 18.75
CA ARG A 119 -23.60 -15.54 17.46
C ARG A 119 -22.63 -16.16 16.47
N GLU A 120 -23.14 -17.03 15.60
CA GLU A 120 -22.33 -17.70 14.56
C GLU A 120 -21.81 -16.73 13.51
N GLU A 121 -22.51 -15.63 13.23
CA GLU A 121 -22.02 -14.62 12.29
C GLU A 121 -20.70 -13.99 12.76
N ILE A 122 -20.49 -13.90 14.09
CA ILE A 122 -19.25 -13.38 14.68
C ILE A 122 -18.10 -14.38 14.45
N VAL A 123 -18.40 -15.68 14.55
CA VAL A 123 -17.43 -16.75 14.25
C VAL A 123 -17.02 -16.69 12.78
N ILE A 124 -17.99 -16.56 11.87
CA ILE A 124 -17.73 -16.45 10.43
C ILE A 124 -16.88 -15.21 10.15
N GLU A 125 -17.21 -14.05 10.71
CA GLU A 125 -16.44 -12.82 10.54
C GLU A 125 -15.00 -12.97 11.05
N TYR A 126 -14.82 -13.61 12.21
CA TYR A 126 -13.49 -13.90 12.77
C TYR A 126 -12.67 -14.81 11.85
N LEU A 127 -13.24 -15.91 11.37
CA LEU A 127 -12.55 -16.86 10.50
C LEU A 127 -12.18 -16.22 9.16
N VAL A 128 -13.07 -15.39 8.58
CA VAL A 128 -12.78 -14.64 7.35
C VAL A 128 -11.63 -13.66 7.56
N ARG A 129 -11.65 -12.88 8.65
CA ARG A 129 -10.55 -11.95 8.97
C ARG A 129 -9.22 -12.67 9.17
N LYS A 130 -9.24 -13.82 9.86
CA LYS A 130 -8.07 -14.64 10.06
C LYS A 130 -7.49 -15.13 8.73
N ASN A 131 -8.35 -15.62 7.82
CA ASN A 131 -7.92 -16.07 6.50
C ASN A 131 -7.33 -14.91 5.67
N GLN A 132 -8.00 -13.76 5.63
CA GLN A 132 -7.49 -12.55 4.94
C GLN A 132 -6.14 -12.09 5.50
N SER A 133 -5.96 -12.15 6.81
CA SER A 133 -4.68 -11.78 7.43
C SER A 133 -3.55 -12.75 7.05
N GLN A 134 -3.86 -14.04 6.90
CA GLN A 134 -2.89 -15.04 6.45
C GLN A 134 -2.53 -14.85 4.98
N GLU A 135 -3.51 -14.58 4.11
CA GLU A 135 -3.30 -14.31 2.69
C GLU A 135 -2.37 -13.09 2.47
N LEU A 136 -2.60 -12.00 3.21
CA LEU A 136 -1.74 -10.83 3.21
C LEU A 136 -0.31 -11.13 3.68
N GLN A 137 -0.14 -12.00 4.68
CA GLN A 137 1.19 -12.44 5.14
C GLN A 137 1.92 -13.23 4.06
N PHE A 138 1.25 -14.16 3.38
CA PHE A 138 1.84 -14.93 2.28
C PHE A 138 2.27 -14.03 1.11
N GLU A 139 1.46 -13.04 0.72
CA GLU A 139 1.86 -12.06 -0.29
C GLU A 139 3.10 -11.26 0.12
N HIS A 140 3.18 -10.86 1.39
CA HIS A 140 4.32 -10.13 1.92
C HIS A 140 5.62 -10.98 1.87
N PHE A 141 5.56 -12.25 2.29
CA PHE A 141 6.70 -13.16 2.18
C PHE A 141 7.14 -13.37 0.74
N LYS A 142 6.20 -13.56 -0.19
CA LYS A 142 6.52 -13.69 -1.62
C LYS A 142 7.23 -12.45 -2.19
N LYS A 143 6.82 -11.25 -1.77
CA LYS A 143 7.49 -9.99 -2.15
C LYS A 143 8.91 -9.91 -1.56
N ILE A 144 9.11 -10.33 -0.31
CA ILE A 144 10.43 -10.38 0.33
C ILE A 144 11.35 -11.34 -0.43
N ASP A 145 10.89 -12.55 -0.75
CA ASP A 145 11.70 -13.53 -1.49
C ASP A 145 12.13 -13.00 -2.86
N GLN A 146 11.19 -12.42 -3.62
CA GLN A 146 11.49 -11.79 -4.90
C GLN A 146 12.50 -10.64 -4.76
N SER A 147 12.35 -9.80 -3.74
CA SER A 147 13.29 -8.72 -3.46
C SER A 147 14.68 -9.24 -3.07
N THR A 148 14.75 -10.36 -2.34
CA THR A 148 16.00 -10.96 -1.88
C THR A 148 16.79 -11.57 -3.06
N ILE A 149 16.10 -12.28 -3.96
CA ILE A 149 16.68 -12.78 -5.22
C ILE A 149 17.20 -11.61 -6.06
N ARG A 150 16.42 -10.53 -6.18
CA ARG A 150 16.83 -9.33 -6.91
C ARG A 150 18.09 -8.68 -6.31
N VAL A 151 18.17 -8.56 -4.99
CA VAL A 151 19.36 -8.01 -4.31
C VAL A 151 20.58 -8.90 -4.54
N GLN A 152 20.43 -10.22 -4.51
CA GLN A 152 21.54 -11.12 -4.77
C GLN A 152 22.06 -11.02 -6.21
N ASN A 153 21.17 -10.91 -7.20
CA ASN A 153 21.56 -10.68 -8.58
C ASN A 153 22.32 -9.36 -8.76
N LEU A 154 21.82 -8.26 -8.17
CA LEU A 154 22.50 -6.97 -8.20
C LEU A 154 23.89 -7.03 -7.53
N LYS A 155 24.04 -7.77 -6.43
CA LYS A 155 25.36 -7.99 -5.81
C LYS A 155 26.31 -8.74 -6.74
N ASN A 156 25.84 -9.76 -7.44
CA ASN A 156 26.63 -10.53 -8.39
C ASN A 156 27.06 -9.66 -9.60
N GLU A 157 26.14 -8.87 -10.15
CA GLU A 157 26.43 -7.92 -11.23
C GLU A 157 27.47 -6.88 -10.80
N LEU A 158 27.31 -6.32 -9.58
CA LEU A 158 28.27 -5.36 -9.03
C LEU A 158 29.66 -5.98 -8.81
N ALA A 159 29.73 -7.23 -8.37
CA ALA A 159 31.01 -7.95 -8.26
C ALA A 159 31.67 -8.15 -9.62
N ASN A 160 30.89 -8.52 -10.65
CA ASN A 160 31.40 -8.68 -12.01
C ASN A 160 31.93 -7.34 -12.57
N CYS A 161 31.18 -6.25 -12.41
CA CYS A 161 31.63 -4.92 -12.81
C CYS A 161 32.94 -4.51 -12.14
N LYS A 162 33.10 -4.79 -10.84
CA LYS A 162 34.36 -4.53 -10.13
C LYS A 162 35.54 -5.30 -10.72
N ASN A 163 35.34 -6.56 -11.08
CA ASN A 163 36.38 -7.37 -11.71
C ASN A 163 36.77 -6.81 -13.08
N LEU A 164 35.79 -6.41 -13.90
CA LEU A 164 36.04 -5.77 -15.19
C LEU A 164 36.80 -4.45 -15.05
N CYS A 165 36.45 -3.63 -14.06
CA CYS A 165 37.19 -2.40 -13.76
C CYS A 165 38.65 -2.68 -13.36
N ALA A 166 38.88 -3.67 -12.49
CA ALA A 166 40.23 -4.06 -12.08
C ALA A 166 41.06 -4.57 -13.27
N GLN A 167 40.45 -5.35 -14.17
CA GLN A 167 41.12 -5.78 -15.40
C GLN A 167 41.47 -4.59 -16.30
N ALA A 168 40.54 -3.66 -16.50
CA ALA A 168 40.80 -2.48 -17.33
C ALA A 168 41.90 -1.58 -16.75
N GLU A 169 42.03 -1.49 -15.43
CA GLU A 169 43.15 -0.78 -14.77
C GLU A 169 44.49 -1.48 -15.03
N ASN A 170 44.53 -2.80 -14.97
CA ASN A 170 45.73 -3.57 -15.30
C ASN A 170 46.11 -3.41 -16.78
N ASP A 171 45.14 -3.52 -17.69
CA ASP A 171 45.36 -3.35 -19.14
C ASP A 171 45.88 -1.93 -19.45
N LYS A 172 45.34 -0.91 -18.76
CA LYS A 172 45.84 0.46 -18.88
C LYS A 172 47.31 0.58 -18.45
N LEU A 173 47.68 -0.06 -17.34
CA LEU A 173 49.07 -0.05 -16.86
C LEU A 173 50.01 -0.75 -17.85
N ASP A 174 49.62 -1.91 -18.40
CA ASP A 174 50.39 -2.64 -19.42
C ASP A 174 50.60 -1.78 -20.68
N LEU A 175 49.53 -1.17 -21.18
CA LEU A 175 49.61 -0.26 -22.33
C LEU A 175 50.53 0.93 -22.06
N GLN A 176 50.49 1.48 -20.84
CA GLN A 176 51.35 2.61 -20.48
C GLN A 176 52.84 2.21 -20.45
N VAL A 177 53.16 1.00 -19.97
CA VAL A 177 54.52 0.45 -20.06
C VAL A 177 54.97 0.33 -21.51
N ARG A 178 54.14 -0.26 -22.38
CA ARG A 178 54.46 -0.41 -23.81
C ARG A 178 54.63 0.92 -24.53
N ILE A 179 53.84 1.93 -24.20
CA ILE A 179 53.99 3.28 -24.77
C ILE A 179 55.35 3.86 -24.39
N ASN A 180 55.75 3.74 -23.11
CA ASN A 180 57.05 4.24 -22.67
C ASN A 180 58.21 3.51 -23.38
N GLU A 181 58.10 2.19 -23.58
CA GLU A 181 59.10 1.42 -24.35
C GLU A 181 59.19 1.90 -25.80
N LEU A 182 58.06 2.20 -26.44
CA LEU A 182 58.03 2.74 -27.81
C LEU A 182 58.63 4.14 -27.87
N ASP A 183 58.35 5.00 -26.88
CA ASP A 183 58.94 6.35 -26.80
C ASP A 183 60.47 6.27 -26.64
N ASP A 184 60.98 5.37 -25.79
CA ASP A 184 62.41 5.12 -25.62
C ASP A 184 63.08 4.63 -26.91
N LEU A 185 62.45 3.68 -27.62
CA LEU A 185 62.95 3.17 -28.90
C LEU A 185 62.98 4.27 -29.96
N LEU A 186 61.93 5.10 -30.01
CA LEU A 186 61.83 6.21 -30.94
C LEU A 186 62.93 7.25 -30.67
N ALA A 187 63.15 7.62 -29.41
CA ALA A 187 64.21 8.53 -29.00
C ALA A 187 65.59 8.03 -29.41
N ARG A 188 65.88 6.74 -29.20
CA ARG A 188 67.13 6.11 -29.63
C ARG A 188 67.31 6.12 -31.14
N ALA A 189 66.23 5.88 -31.90
CA ALA A 189 66.26 5.90 -33.36
C ALA A 189 66.56 7.31 -33.89
N TYR A 190 65.98 8.35 -33.29
CA TYR A 190 66.30 9.75 -33.62
C TYR A 190 67.75 10.08 -33.32
N ALA A 191 68.24 9.75 -32.13
CA ALA A 191 69.64 10.01 -31.76
C ALA A 191 70.64 9.32 -32.69
N LEU A 192 70.34 8.08 -33.11
CA LEU A 192 71.17 7.35 -34.07
C LEU A 192 71.13 7.99 -35.47
N ASN A 193 69.96 8.43 -35.91
CA ASN A 193 69.81 9.13 -37.19
C ASN A 193 70.60 10.45 -37.21
N ASP A 194 70.51 11.23 -36.12
CA ASP A 194 71.29 12.46 -35.96
C ASP A 194 72.80 12.17 -35.99
N PHE A 195 73.27 11.15 -35.27
CA PHE A 195 74.67 10.71 -35.29
C PHE A 195 75.14 10.34 -36.70
N PHE A 196 74.36 9.57 -37.46
CA PHE A 196 74.72 9.22 -38.84
C PHE A 196 74.73 10.44 -39.76
N LYS A 197 73.78 11.36 -39.58
CA LYS A 197 73.73 12.61 -40.34
C LYS A 197 74.98 13.46 -40.11
N GLU A 198 75.39 13.63 -38.85
CA GLU A 198 76.63 14.33 -38.48
C GLU A 198 77.86 13.64 -39.09
N THR A 199 77.95 12.31 -38.94
CA THR A 199 79.07 11.52 -39.47
C THR A 199 79.20 11.66 -40.99
N LEU A 200 78.09 11.59 -41.74
CA LEU A 200 78.09 11.75 -43.20
C LEU A 200 78.51 13.16 -43.62
N GLN A 201 78.08 14.19 -42.88
CA GLN A 201 78.50 15.58 -43.09
C GLN A 201 80.00 15.77 -42.86
N GLU A 202 80.56 15.22 -41.78
CA GLU A 202 82.01 15.28 -41.49
C GLU A 202 82.85 14.70 -42.63
N HIS A 203 82.40 13.59 -43.22
CA HIS A 203 83.08 12.91 -44.31
C HIS A 203 82.78 13.52 -45.70
N LYS A 204 82.01 14.63 -45.75
CA LYS A 204 81.57 15.31 -47.00
C LYS A 204 80.90 14.36 -47.99
N ILE A 205 80.18 13.37 -47.48
CA ILE A 205 79.42 12.44 -48.31
C ILE A 205 78.06 13.11 -48.59
N ASP A 206 77.83 13.49 -49.85
CA ASP A 206 76.53 14.00 -50.27
C ASP A 206 75.48 12.88 -50.15
N PHE A 207 74.58 13.05 -49.20
CA PHE A 207 73.46 12.14 -48.97
C PHE A 207 72.16 12.84 -49.29
N HIS A 208 71.38 12.26 -50.19
CA HIS A 208 69.99 12.68 -50.41
C HIS A 208 69.09 11.87 -49.50
N HIS A 209 68.24 12.55 -48.74
CA HIS A 209 67.33 11.88 -47.82
C HIS A 209 66.49 10.86 -48.61
N PRO A 210 66.56 9.55 -48.31
CA PRO A 210 65.78 8.57 -49.02
C PRO A 210 64.32 8.88 -48.73
N ILE A 211 63.55 9.15 -49.79
CA ILE A 211 62.12 9.30 -49.68
C ILE A 211 61.58 7.90 -49.43
N ILE A 212 61.22 7.62 -48.17
CA ILE A 212 60.51 6.39 -47.83
C ILE A 212 59.10 6.55 -48.35
N ASP A 213 58.75 5.81 -49.39
CA ASP A 213 57.39 5.82 -49.92
C ASP A 213 56.39 5.17 -48.94
N ASP A 214 55.13 5.55 -49.10
CA ASP A 214 54.03 5.07 -48.25
C ASP A 214 53.84 3.55 -48.34
N GLU A 215 54.21 2.89 -49.44
CA GLU A 215 54.09 1.43 -49.60
C GLU A 215 55.11 0.69 -48.74
N THR A 216 56.35 1.16 -48.74
CA THR A 216 57.45 0.64 -47.93
C THR A 216 57.14 0.82 -46.45
N ALA A 217 56.65 2.01 -46.06
CA ALA A 217 56.21 2.26 -44.69
C ALA A 217 55.04 1.35 -44.27
N ARG A 218 54.07 1.10 -45.16
CA ARG A 218 52.95 0.18 -44.89
C ARG A 218 53.42 -1.27 -44.75
N LYS A 219 54.34 -1.73 -45.60
CA LYS A 219 54.91 -3.08 -45.52
C LYS A 219 55.55 -3.33 -44.15
N TYR A 220 56.43 -2.43 -43.70
CA TYR A 220 57.07 -2.60 -42.40
C TYR A 220 56.08 -2.46 -41.23
N LYS A 221 55.08 -1.56 -41.31
CA LYS A 221 53.99 -1.52 -40.32
C LYS A 221 53.23 -2.85 -40.23
N PHE A 222 53.01 -3.53 -41.36
CA PHE A 222 52.35 -4.83 -41.40
C PHE A 222 53.22 -5.94 -40.80
N GLU A 223 54.51 -5.99 -41.14
CA GLU A 223 55.46 -6.95 -40.58
C GLU A 223 55.59 -6.80 -39.06
N ILE A 224 55.73 -5.56 -38.57
CA ILE A 224 55.75 -5.25 -37.14
C ILE A 224 54.46 -5.73 -36.47
N ARG A 225 53.28 -5.46 -37.06
CA ARG A 225 51.99 -5.92 -36.50
C ARG A 225 51.89 -7.44 -36.44
N ASN A 226 52.39 -8.16 -37.44
CA ASN A 226 52.37 -9.62 -37.44
C ASN A 226 53.30 -10.20 -36.36
N ASN A 227 54.51 -9.65 -36.24
CA ASN A 227 55.47 -10.08 -35.22
C ASN A 227 54.95 -9.79 -33.80
N LEU A 228 54.26 -8.66 -33.60
CA LEU A 228 53.62 -8.34 -32.32
C LEU A 228 52.43 -9.27 -32.01
N ARG A 229 51.68 -9.72 -33.02
CA ARG A 229 50.58 -10.70 -32.85
C ARG A 229 51.08 -12.05 -32.37
N THR A 230 52.21 -12.54 -32.89
CA THR A 230 52.80 -13.83 -32.47
C THR A 230 53.32 -13.86 -31.03
N HIS A 231 53.37 -12.72 -30.34
CA HIS A 231 53.77 -12.61 -28.93
C HIS A 231 52.60 -12.33 -27.97
N LEU A 232 51.36 -12.31 -28.49
CA LEU A 232 50.13 -12.03 -27.73
C LEU A 232 49.17 -13.24 -27.63
N ASP A 233 49.50 -14.36 -28.29
CA ASP A 233 48.89 -15.69 -28.09
C ASP A 233 49.71 -16.50 -27.07
#